data_AF-A0AA38HF42-F1
#
_entry.id   AF-A0AA38HF42-F1
#
_cell.length_a   1.000
_cell.length_b   1.000
_cell.length_c   1.000
_cell.angle_alpha   90.00
_cell.angle_beta   90.00
_cell.angle_gamma   90.00
#
_symmetry.space_group_name_H-M   'P 1'
#
loop_
_entity.id
_entity.type
_entity.pdbx_description
1 polymer ?
#
loop_
_entity_poly.entity_id
_entity_poly.type
_entity_poly.pdbx_seq_one_letter_code
_entity_poly.pdbx_strand_id
1 'polypeptide(L)'
;MPAQTAGRIALLTTGLIATGCLGYAVYFDYMRRHSADFRRSIKKQHDAIAAAAEEKNKTERERNARALLAVLDDIQTEAPPISPEQQEVYFQEQVAQGEQLAVMGPEHHVEAASRFYRALRVYPAPIELIQIYKKVVPPPVFNMVIELTMISEARSAAGGDFAMPPQAAPSIEDLDDSSPPSSSSPKADSATSGTSWEKLDAA
;
A
#
# COMPACT_ATOMS: atom_id res chain seq x y z
N MET A 1 -37.23 75.62 14.39
CA MET A 1 -36.13 75.03 15.20
C MET A 1 -36.22 73.51 15.51
N PRO A 2 -37.09 72.66 14.92
CA PRO A 2 -37.13 71.22 15.27
C PRO A 2 -36.04 70.35 14.59
N ALA A 3 -35.43 70.84 13.50
CA ALA A 3 -34.43 70.06 12.76
C ALA A 3 -33.09 69.89 13.52
N GLN A 4 -32.72 70.85 14.37
CA GLN A 4 -31.46 70.80 15.13
C GLN A 4 -31.53 69.83 16.31
N THR A 5 -32.70 69.65 16.92
CA THR A 5 -32.91 68.69 18.01
C THR A 5 -32.92 67.25 17.48
N ALA A 6 -33.56 67.01 16.33
CA ALA A 6 -33.53 65.70 15.67
C ALA A 6 -32.10 65.26 15.27
N GLY A 7 -31.30 66.16 14.69
CA GLY A 7 -29.90 65.85 14.34
C GLY A 7 -29.01 65.54 15.55
N ARG A 8 -29.22 66.23 16.68
CA ARG A 8 -28.50 65.94 17.94
C ARG A 8 -28.88 64.59 18.52
N ILE A 9 -30.16 64.24 18.52
CA ILE A 9 -30.64 62.92 18.99
C ILE A 9 -30.03 61.81 18.12
N ALA A 10 -30.03 61.97 16.79
CA ALA A 10 -29.43 61.00 15.87
C ALA A 10 -27.91 60.81 16.11
N LEU A 11 -27.16 61.89 16.32
CA LEU A 11 -25.72 61.80 16.62
C LEU A 11 -25.45 61.09 17.96
N LEU A 12 -26.26 61.37 18.98
CA LEU A 12 -26.13 60.73 20.29
C LEU A 12 -26.46 59.23 20.24
N THR A 13 -27.50 58.84 19.51
CA THR A 13 -27.87 57.42 19.38
C THR A 13 -26.84 56.64 18.57
N THR A 14 -26.34 57.18 17.45
CA THR A 14 -25.26 56.54 16.68
C THR A 14 -23.98 56.43 17.49
N GLY A 15 -23.60 57.47 18.25
CA GLY A 15 -22.42 57.43 19.12
C GLY A 15 -22.52 56.34 20.19
N LEU A 16 -23.70 56.17 20.80
CA LEU A 16 -23.94 55.12 21.79
C LEU A 16 -23.85 53.72 21.18
N ILE A 17 -24.47 53.51 20.01
CA ILE A 17 -24.42 52.22 19.30
C ILE A 17 -22.98 51.89 18.90
N ALA A 18 -22.26 52.84 18.30
CA ALA A 18 -20.87 52.62 17.88
C ALA A 18 -19.97 52.26 19.07
N THR A 19 -20.15 52.93 20.21
CA THR A 19 -19.38 52.66 21.44
C THR A 19 -19.73 51.27 22.01
N GLY A 20 -21.01 50.90 22.02
CA GLY A 20 -21.46 49.57 22.45
C GLY A 20 -20.91 48.45 21.57
N CYS A 21 -20.91 48.62 20.25
CA CYS A 21 -20.32 47.67 19.30
C CYS A 21 -18.81 47.52 19.51
N LEU A 22 -18.08 48.63 19.69
CA LEU A 22 -16.64 48.60 19.92
C LEU A 22 -16.29 47.93 21.25
N GLY A 23 -17.05 48.25 22.31
CA GLY A 23 -16.90 47.60 23.62
C GLY A 23 -17.16 46.10 23.56
N TYR A 24 -18.23 45.67 22.86
CA TYR A 24 -18.52 44.25 22.65
C TYR A 24 -17.42 43.55 21.84
N ALA A 25 -16.89 44.19 20.79
CA ALA A 25 -15.81 43.62 20.00
C ALA A 25 -14.54 43.38 20.84
N VAL A 26 -14.17 44.33 21.71
CA VAL A 26 -13.04 44.18 22.64
C VAL A 26 -13.31 43.08 23.67
N TYR A 27 -14.49 43.08 24.29
CA TYR A 27 -14.89 42.03 25.24
C TYR A 27 -14.89 40.65 24.59
N PHE A 28 -15.41 40.54 23.36
CA PHE A 28 -15.48 39.30 22.61
C PHE A 28 -14.09 38.78 22.24
N ASP A 29 -13.16 39.63 21.78
CA ASP A 29 -11.78 39.19 21.51
C ASP A 29 -11.05 38.75 22.79
N TYR A 30 -11.30 39.43 23.92
CA TYR A 30 -10.79 39.01 25.23
C TYR A 30 -11.34 37.65 25.65
N MET A 31 -12.66 37.44 25.58
CA MET A 31 -13.29 36.17 25.96
C MET A 31 -12.84 35.01 25.06
N ARG A 32 -12.63 35.29 23.76
CA ARG A 32 -12.11 34.31 22.80
C ARG A 32 -10.69 33.84 23.16
N ARG A 33 -9.82 34.73 23.64
CA ARG A 33 -8.42 34.39 23.99
C ARG A 33 -8.28 33.78 25.39
N HIS A 34 -9.18 34.13 26.33
CA HIS A 34 -9.06 33.74 27.74
C HIS A 34 -10.00 32.63 28.20
N SER A 35 -10.91 32.13 27.36
CA SER A 35 -11.78 31.00 27.71
C SER A 35 -11.06 29.64 27.61
N ALA A 36 -11.11 28.86 28.69
CA ALA A 36 -10.66 27.47 28.68
C ALA A 36 -11.61 26.58 27.85
N ASP A 37 -12.92 26.87 27.88
CA ASP A 37 -13.94 26.08 27.20
C ASP A 37 -13.83 26.16 25.68
N PHE A 38 -13.48 27.33 25.12
CA PHE A 38 -13.24 27.48 23.67
C PHE A 38 -12.04 26.65 23.20
N ARG A 39 -10.94 26.63 23.95
CA ARG A 39 -9.80 25.78 23.62
C ARG A 39 -10.16 24.30 23.68
N ARG A 40 -10.95 23.90 24.69
CA ARG A 40 -11.46 22.54 24.84
C ARG A 40 -12.40 22.16 23.69
N SER A 41 -13.26 23.06 23.22
CA SER A 41 -14.17 22.79 22.11
C SER A 41 -13.44 22.63 20.79
N ILE A 42 -12.44 23.47 20.49
CA ILE A 42 -11.59 23.31 19.29
C ILE A 42 -10.83 21.99 19.33
N LYS A 43 -10.21 21.66 20.47
CA LYS A 43 -9.53 20.37 20.63
C LYS A 43 -10.50 19.21 20.41
N LYS A 44 -11.68 19.25 21.04
CA LYS A 44 -12.71 18.22 20.85
C LYS A 44 -13.17 18.10 19.39
N GLN A 45 -13.29 19.22 18.68
CA GLN A 45 -13.63 19.21 17.25
C GLN A 45 -12.52 18.59 16.41
N HIS A 46 -11.26 18.94 16.67
CA HIS A 46 -10.11 18.34 15.98
C HIS A 46 -10.00 16.84 16.26
N ASP A 47 -10.13 16.43 17.52
CA ASP A 47 -10.11 15.03 17.93
C ASP A 47 -11.29 14.27 17.29
N ALA A 48 -12.48 14.86 17.22
CA ALA A 48 -13.64 14.26 16.56
C ALA A 48 -13.47 14.13 15.04
N ILE A 49 -12.89 15.13 14.36
CA ILE A 49 -12.60 15.07 12.93
C ILE A 49 -11.52 14.01 12.64
N ALA A 50 -10.48 13.94 13.47
CA ALA A 50 -9.43 12.94 13.37
C ALA A 50 -9.99 11.52 13.56
N ALA A 51 -10.80 11.31 14.61
CA ALA A 51 -11.46 10.04 14.86
C ALA A 51 -12.41 9.64 13.72
N ALA A 52 -13.19 10.58 13.18
CA ALA A 52 -14.06 10.33 12.03
C ALA A 52 -13.27 10.02 10.75
N ALA A 53 -12.11 10.63 10.55
CA ALA A 53 -11.24 10.32 9.41
C ALA A 53 -10.60 8.93 9.55
N GLU A 54 -10.18 8.54 10.76
CA GLU A 54 -9.64 7.22 11.06
C GLU A 54 -10.72 6.13 10.87
N GLU A 55 -11.93 6.35 11.37
CA GLU A 55 -13.05 5.43 11.20
C GLU A 55 -13.40 5.25 9.71
N LYS A 56 -13.46 6.35 8.94
CA LYS A 56 -13.65 6.29 7.48
C LYS A 56 -12.54 5.51 6.78
N ASN A 57 -11.27 5.77 7.11
CA ASN A 57 -10.16 5.04 6.50
C ASN A 57 -10.21 3.55 6.85
N LYS A 58 -10.52 3.20 8.10
CA LYS A 58 -10.64 1.80 8.53
C LYS A 58 -11.78 1.10 7.82
N THR A 59 -12.96 1.71 7.75
CA THR A 59 -14.12 1.13 7.04
C THR A 59 -13.87 0.99 5.54
N GLU A 60 -13.23 1.98 4.91
CA GLU A 60 -12.81 1.90 3.50
C GLU A 60 -11.80 0.77 3.28
N ARG A 61 -10.81 0.65 4.17
CA ARG A 61 -9.82 -0.43 4.10
C ARG A 61 -10.45 -1.80 4.26
N GLU A 62 -11.37 -1.98 5.20
CA GLU A 62 -12.11 -3.23 5.39
C GLU A 62 -13.00 -3.56 4.18
N ARG A 63 -13.68 -2.55 3.60
CA ARG A 63 -14.46 -2.70 2.36
C ARG A 63 -13.57 -3.14 1.20
N ASN A 64 -12.43 -2.48 1.01
CA ASN A 64 -11.48 -2.78 -0.05
C ASN A 64 -10.87 -4.18 0.13
N ALA A 65 -10.45 -4.54 1.34
CA ALA A 65 -9.92 -5.87 1.63
C ALA A 65 -10.93 -6.99 1.29
N ARG A 66 -12.20 -6.82 1.66
CA ARG A 66 -13.26 -7.78 1.29
C ARG A 66 -13.46 -7.85 -0.23
N ALA A 67 -13.43 -6.73 -0.93
CA ALA A 67 -13.57 -6.68 -2.37
C ALA A 67 -12.37 -7.34 -3.08
N LEU A 68 -11.15 -7.12 -2.58
CA LEU A 68 -9.93 -7.76 -3.10
C LEU A 68 -9.98 -9.28 -2.96
N LEU A 69 -10.50 -9.79 -1.83
CA LEU A 69 -10.69 -11.23 -1.64
C LEU A 69 -11.64 -11.84 -2.69
N ALA A 70 -12.81 -11.21 -2.90
CA ALA A 70 -13.78 -11.67 -3.89
C ALA A 70 -13.19 -11.66 -5.31
N VAL A 71 -12.50 -10.57 -5.66
CA VAL A 71 -11.83 -10.44 -6.96
C VAL A 71 -10.71 -11.48 -7.13
N LEU A 72 -9.98 -11.82 -6.07
CA LEU A 72 -8.94 -12.84 -6.13
C LEU A 72 -9.52 -14.23 -6.38
N ASP A 73 -10.66 -14.56 -5.77
CA ASP A 73 -11.39 -15.81 -6.06
C ASP A 73 -11.75 -15.87 -7.55
N ASP A 74 -12.30 -14.80 -8.13
CA ASP A 74 -12.63 -14.73 -9.54
C ASP A 74 -11.38 -14.95 -10.43
N ILE A 75 -10.28 -14.23 -10.14
CA ILE A 75 -9.03 -14.33 -10.89
C ILE A 75 -8.43 -15.73 -10.83
N GLN A 76 -8.54 -16.43 -9.69
CA GLN A 76 -8.02 -17.78 -9.53
C GLN A 76 -8.81 -18.81 -10.35
N THR A 77 -10.09 -18.57 -10.61
CA THR A 77 -10.91 -19.41 -11.51
C THR A 77 -10.65 -19.14 -12.99
N GLU A 78 -10.17 -17.94 -13.34
CA GLU A 78 -9.79 -17.59 -14.71
C GLU A 78 -8.50 -18.33 -15.12
N ALA A 79 -8.58 -19.10 -16.20
CA ALA A 79 -7.42 -19.74 -16.81
C ALA A 79 -6.57 -18.69 -17.56
N PRO A 80 -5.27 -18.55 -17.25
CA PRO A 80 -4.41 -17.61 -17.96
C PRO A 80 -4.16 -18.08 -19.41
N PRO A 81 -3.88 -17.15 -20.35
CA PRO A 81 -3.50 -17.50 -21.71
C PRO A 81 -2.22 -18.35 -21.74
N ILE A 82 -2.21 -19.38 -22.59
CA ILE A 82 -1.15 -20.40 -22.63
C ILE A 82 -0.06 -20.04 -23.64
N SER A 83 -0.42 -19.40 -24.75
CA SER A 83 0.54 -19.01 -25.79
C SER A 83 1.30 -17.73 -25.39
N PRO A 84 2.62 -17.62 -25.64
CA PRO A 84 3.40 -16.43 -25.34
C PRO A 84 2.87 -15.18 -26.07
N GLU A 85 2.41 -15.33 -27.31
CA GLU A 85 1.80 -14.24 -28.10
C GLU A 85 0.51 -13.73 -27.44
N GLN A 86 -0.32 -14.65 -26.93
CA GLN A 86 -1.57 -14.30 -26.24
C GLN A 86 -1.30 -13.70 -24.86
N GLN A 87 -0.25 -14.12 -24.17
CA GLN A 87 0.19 -13.54 -22.90
C GLN A 87 0.62 -12.09 -23.06
N GLU A 88 1.36 -11.75 -24.11
CA GLU A 88 1.78 -10.38 -24.39
C GLU A 88 0.57 -9.47 -24.66
N VAL A 89 -0.37 -9.90 -25.50
CA VAL A 89 -1.60 -9.15 -25.79
C VAL A 89 -2.44 -8.97 -24.53
N TYR A 90 -2.63 -10.04 -23.75
CA TYR A 90 -3.37 -9.99 -22.49
C TYR A 90 -2.71 -9.05 -21.49
N PHE A 91 -1.39 -9.12 -21.34
CA PHE A 91 -0.62 -8.22 -20.48
C PHE A 91 -0.86 -6.75 -20.85
N GLN A 92 -0.70 -6.41 -22.13
CA GLN A 92 -0.89 -5.04 -22.62
C GLN A 92 -2.32 -4.55 -22.37
N GLU A 93 -3.33 -5.39 -22.64
CA GLU A 93 -4.74 -5.06 -22.41
C GLU A 93 -5.02 -4.82 -20.92
N GLN A 94 -4.56 -5.72 -20.04
CA GLN A 94 -4.78 -5.58 -18.60
C GLN A 94 -4.08 -4.34 -18.05
N VAL A 95 -2.84 -4.04 -18.47
CA VAL A 95 -2.13 -2.83 -18.04
C VAL A 95 -2.87 -1.57 -18.52
N ALA A 96 -3.28 -1.51 -19.79
CA ALA A 96 -4.00 -0.36 -20.33
C ALA A 96 -5.34 -0.11 -19.60
N GLN A 97 -6.11 -1.16 -19.32
CA GLN A 97 -7.36 -1.05 -18.55
C GLN A 97 -7.09 -0.64 -17.09
N GLY A 98 -6.06 -1.22 -16.47
CA GLY A 98 -5.65 -0.89 -15.10
C GLY A 98 -5.22 0.57 -14.95
N GLU A 99 -4.46 1.10 -15.91
CA GLU A 99 -4.07 2.51 -15.97
C GLU A 99 -5.26 3.43 -16.14
N GLN A 100 -6.19 3.08 -17.04
CA GLN A 100 -7.41 3.87 -17.25
C GLN A 100 -8.24 3.95 -15.97
N LEU A 101 -8.47 2.82 -15.30
CA LEU A 101 -9.23 2.73 -14.05
C LEU A 101 -8.55 3.45 -12.88
N ALA A 102 -7.21 3.41 -12.82
CA ALA A 102 -6.44 4.09 -11.77
C ALA A 102 -6.63 5.62 -11.80
N VAL A 103 -6.94 6.21 -12.95
CA VAL A 103 -7.19 7.65 -13.10
C VAL A 103 -8.65 8.04 -12.80
N MET A 104 -9.60 7.08 -12.84
CA MET A 104 -11.02 7.36 -12.60
C MET A 104 -11.37 7.63 -11.13
N GLY A 105 -10.47 7.30 -10.19
CA GLY A 105 -10.59 7.64 -8.77
C GLY A 105 -10.87 6.45 -7.84
N PRO A 106 -11.13 6.72 -6.55
CA PRO A 106 -11.05 5.72 -5.49
C PRO A 106 -11.99 4.52 -5.63
N GLU A 107 -13.19 4.70 -6.18
CA GLU A 107 -14.16 3.61 -6.37
C GLU A 107 -13.66 2.55 -7.37
N HIS A 108 -12.74 2.91 -8.28
CA HIS A 108 -12.18 2.00 -9.29
C HIS A 108 -10.80 1.45 -8.92
N HIS A 109 -10.23 1.83 -7.77
CA HIS A 109 -8.88 1.39 -7.38
C HIS A 109 -8.78 -0.13 -7.17
N VAL A 110 -9.81 -0.76 -6.64
CA VAL A 110 -9.87 -2.22 -6.46
C VAL A 110 -9.86 -2.93 -7.81
N GLU A 111 -10.65 -2.43 -8.76
CA GLU A 111 -10.71 -2.98 -10.11
C GLU A 111 -9.38 -2.76 -10.85
N ALA A 112 -8.79 -1.57 -10.74
CA ALA A 112 -7.46 -1.27 -11.30
C ALA A 112 -6.40 -2.24 -10.76
N ALA A 113 -6.36 -2.45 -9.44
CA ALA A 113 -5.43 -3.39 -8.81
C ALA A 113 -5.61 -4.83 -9.33
N SER A 114 -6.86 -5.23 -9.58
CA SER A 114 -7.18 -6.53 -10.16
C SER A 114 -6.59 -6.74 -11.56
N ARG A 115 -6.57 -5.69 -12.39
CA ARG A 115 -6.00 -5.71 -13.74
C ARG A 115 -4.48 -5.81 -13.69
N PHE A 116 -3.84 -5.01 -12.84
CA PHE A 116 -2.40 -5.09 -12.63
C PHE A 116 -1.95 -6.44 -12.05
N TYR A 117 -2.75 -7.05 -11.17
CA TYR A 117 -2.48 -8.39 -10.65
C TYR A 117 -2.62 -9.48 -11.74
N ARG A 118 -3.61 -9.40 -12.62
CA ARG A 118 -3.72 -10.28 -13.79
C ARG A 118 -2.49 -10.18 -14.70
N ALA A 119 -2.01 -8.97 -14.96
CA ALA A 119 -0.80 -8.73 -15.72
C ALA A 119 0.46 -9.35 -15.05
N LEU A 120 0.55 -9.30 -13.72
CA LEU A 120 1.66 -9.91 -12.97
C LEU A 120 1.74 -11.43 -13.13
N ARG A 121 0.60 -12.12 -13.26
CA ARG A 121 0.54 -13.59 -13.39
C ARG A 121 1.12 -14.12 -14.70
N VAL A 122 1.11 -13.31 -15.75
CA VAL A 122 1.57 -13.70 -17.09
C VAL A 122 2.98 -13.18 -17.42
N TYR A 123 3.55 -12.33 -16.57
CA TYR A 123 4.86 -11.73 -16.81
C TYR A 123 5.99 -12.64 -16.28
N PRO A 124 7.05 -12.90 -17.06
CA PRO A 124 8.11 -13.85 -16.69
C PRO A 124 8.99 -13.39 -15.50
N ALA A 125 9.10 -12.08 -15.25
CA ALA A 125 9.93 -11.51 -14.18
C ALA A 125 9.10 -10.59 -13.24
N PRO A 126 8.20 -11.15 -12.40
CA PRO A 126 7.21 -10.37 -11.64
C PRO A 126 7.82 -9.33 -10.69
N ILE A 127 9.02 -9.59 -10.16
CA ILE A 127 9.73 -8.65 -9.26
C ILE A 127 10.10 -7.34 -9.98
N GLU A 128 10.56 -7.43 -11.23
CA GLU A 128 10.89 -6.25 -12.04
C GLU A 128 9.63 -5.43 -12.33
N LEU A 129 8.54 -6.09 -12.69
CA LEU A 129 7.26 -5.43 -12.99
C LEU A 129 6.70 -4.70 -11.76
N ILE A 130 6.80 -5.29 -10.56
CA ILE A 130 6.45 -4.63 -9.30
C ILE A 130 7.27 -3.34 -9.08
N GLN A 131 8.57 -3.36 -9.40
CA GLN A 131 9.43 -2.17 -9.26
C GLN A 131 9.03 -1.05 -10.21
N ILE A 132 8.57 -1.40 -11.42
CA ILE A 132 8.04 -0.43 -12.38
C ILE A 132 6.72 0.14 -11.85
N TYR A 133 5.79 -0.70 -11.40
CA TYR A 133 4.52 -0.26 -10.82
C TYR A 133 4.70 0.68 -9.63
N LYS A 134 5.67 0.42 -8.76
CA LYS A 134 5.99 1.34 -7.65
C LYS A 134 6.30 2.77 -8.12
N LYS A 135 6.83 2.94 -9.34
CA LYS A 135 7.19 4.24 -9.91
C LYS A 135 6.06 4.91 -10.69
N VAL A 136 5.24 4.12 -11.40
CA VAL A 136 4.27 4.65 -12.38
C VAL A 136 2.82 4.61 -11.91
N VAL A 137 2.46 3.71 -10.98
CA VAL A 137 1.09 3.54 -10.49
C VAL A 137 0.86 4.39 -9.23
N PRO A 138 -0.32 5.03 -9.07
CA PRO A 138 -0.65 5.76 -7.84
C PRO A 138 -0.51 4.89 -6.59
N PRO A 139 0.06 5.41 -5.48
CA PRO A 139 0.30 4.62 -4.26
C PRO A 139 -0.91 3.85 -3.71
N PRO A 140 -2.15 4.39 -3.73
CA PRO A 140 -3.33 3.66 -3.25
C PRO A 140 -3.59 2.37 -4.03
N VAL A 141 -3.43 2.39 -5.36
CA VAL A 141 -3.65 1.22 -6.22
C VAL A 141 -2.49 0.24 -6.08
N PHE A 142 -1.25 0.74 -6.06
CA PHE A 142 -0.06 -0.10 -5.85
C PHE A 142 -0.14 -0.90 -4.55
N ASN A 143 -0.55 -0.27 -3.44
CA ASN A 143 -0.70 -0.95 -2.15
C ASN A 143 -1.72 -2.10 -2.22
N MET A 144 -2.83 -1.93 -2.95
CA MET A 144 -3.83 -2.99 -3.16
C MET A 144 -3.30 -4.15 -4.02
N VAL A 145 -2.44 -3.86 -5.02
CA VAL A 145 -1.76 -4.90 -5.80
C VAL A 145 -0.85 -5.75 -4.91
N ILE A 146 -0.07 -5.11 -4.03
CA ILE A 146 0.79 -5.81 -3.08
C ILE A 146 -0.02 -6.64 -2.08
N GLU A 147 -1.15 -6.11 -1.60
CA GLU A 147 -2.07 -6.84 -0.73
C GLU A 147 -2.62 -8.09 -1.44
N LEU A 148 -3.05 -7.98 -2.70
CA LEU A 148 -3.47 -9.13 -3.51
C LEU A 148 -2.36 -10.18 -3.67
N THR A 149 -1.13 -9.76 -3.98
CA THR A 149 0.00 -10.69 -4.11
C THR A 149 0.26 -11.45 -2.81
N MET A 150 0.25 -10.76 -1.67
CA MET A 150 0.48 -11.37 -0.36
C MET A 150 -0.63 -12.35 0.01
N ILE A 151 -1.89 -12.00 -0.24
CA ILE A 151 -3.03 -12.90 0.02
C ILE A 151 -2.94 -14.14 -0.87
N SER A 152 -2.60 -13.98 -2.15
CA SER A 152 -2.47 -15.11 -3.06
C SER A 152 -1.33 -16.03 -2.67
N GLU A 153 -0.15 -15.49 -2.35
CA GLU A 153 1.00 -16.27 -1.87
C GLU A 153 0.67 -17.03 -0.59
N ALA A 154 0.01 -16.38 0.37
CA ALA A 154 -0.42 -17.02 1.61
C ALA A 154 -1.39 -18.19 1.35
N ARG A 155 -2.31 -18.04 0.39
CA ARG A 155 -3.25 -19.10 0.01
C ARG A 155 -2.56 -20.25 -0.72
N SER A 156 -1.61 -19.95 -1.61
CA SER A 156 -0.81 -20.97 -2.29
C SER A 156 0.04 -21.77 -1.30
N ALA A 157 0.61 -21.11 -0.29
CA ALA A 157 1.37 -21.78 0.77
C ALA A 157 0.49 -22.64 1.70
N ALA A 158 -0.72 -22.19 2.03
CA ALA A 158 -1.67 -22.95 2.84
C ALA A 158 -2.37 -24.09 2.06
N GLY A 159 -2.43 -23.96 0.74
CA GLY A 159 -3.19 -24.83 -0.16
C GLY A 159 -2.44 -26.04 -0.70
N GLY A 160 -1.17 -26.27 -0.37
CA GLY A 160 -0.47 -27.56 -0.53
C GLY A 160 -0.43 -28.22 -1.93
N ASP A 161 -0.98 -27.60 -2.97
CA ASP A 161 -1.06 -28.12 -4.33
C ASP A 161 -0.36 -27.16 -5.31
N PHE A 162 0.95 -26.99 -5.14
CA PHE A 162 1.80 -26.52 -6.23
C PHE A 162 2.63 -27.69 -6.74
N ALA A 163 2.02 -28.47 -7.64
CA ALA A 163 2.76 -29.27 -8.60
C ALA A 163 3.52 -28.30 -9.52
N MET A 164 4.70 -27.88 -9.06
CA MET A 164 5.75 -27.43 -9.96
C MET A 164 5.96 -28.56 -10.97
N PRO A 165 5.84 -28.34 -12.29
CA PRO A 165 6.28 -29.35 -13.24
C PRO A 165 7.75 -29.68 -12.88
N PRO A 166 8.13 -30.98 -12.85
CA PRO A 166 9.49 -31.34 -12.51
C PRO A 166 10.40 -30.64 -13.52
N GLN A 167 11.14 -29.63 -13.05
CA GLN A 167 12.30 -29.18 -13.78
C GLN A 167 13.20 -30.41 -13.86
N ALA A 168 13.36 -30.93 -15.07
CA ALA A 168 14.32 -31.98 -15.35
C ALA A 168 15.67 -31.48 -14.82
N ALA A 169 16.15 -32.10 -13.74
CA ALA A 169 17.52 -31.94 -13.33
C ALA A 169 18.41 -32.27 -14.54
N PRO A 170 19.47 -31.51 -14.84
CA PRO A 170 20.47 -31.97 -15.78
C PRO A 170 21.10 -33.22 -15.17
N SER A 171 20.68 -34.39 -15.64
CA SER A 171 21.32 -35.66 -15.34
C SER A 171 22.74 -35.61 -15.91
N ILE A 172 23.74 -35.58 -15.03
CA ILE A 172 25.17 -35.74 -15.34
C ILE A 172 25.55 -37.24 -15.34
N GLU A 173 24.58 -38.13 -15.54
CA GLU A 173 24.82 -39.56 -15.75
C GLU A 173 24.71 -39.85 -17.26
N ASP A 174 25.75 -39.49 -18.01
CA ASP A 174 26.15 -40.14 -19.28
C ASP A 174 27.53 -39.61 -19.68
N LEU A 175 28.56 -40.01 -18.92
CA LEU A 175 29.97 -39.94 -19.33
C LEU A 175 30.63 -41.31 -19.06
N ASP A 176 30.25 -42.21 -19.96
CA ASP A 176 30.98 -43.32 -20.56
C ASP A 176 32.40 -43.66 -20.02
N ASP A 177 32.42 -44.82 -19.37
CA ASP A 177 33.32 -45.97 -19.58
C ASP A 177 34.77 -45.74 -20.03
N SER A 178 35.72 -45.95 -19.11
CA SER A 178 37.00 -46.62 -19.38
C SER A 178 37.69 -47.03 -18.08
N SER A 179 37.87 -48.33 -17.90
CA SER A 179 38.75 -48.99 -16.91
C SER A 179 39.67 -49.96 -17.66
N PRO A 180 40.77 -50.52 -17.07
CA PRO A 180 41.59 -50.16 -15.89
C PRO A 180 43.12 -50.30 -16.29
N PRO A 181 44.14 -50.68 -15.46
CA PRO A 181 44.24 -50.92 -14.01
C PRO A 181 45.50 -50.36 -13.31
N SER A 182 45.50 -50.29 -11.97
CA SER A 182 46.42 -51.07 -11.10
C SER A 182 46.52 -50.55 -9.65
N SER A 183 46.35 -51.52 -8.75
CA SER A 183 47.08 -51.79 -7.49
C SER A 183 46.99 -50.86 -6.26
N SER A 184 46.71 -51.57 -5.16
CA SER A 184 47.22 -51.44 -3.78
C SER A 184 46.61 -50.42 -2.82
N SER A 185 45.77 -50.94 -1.92
CA SER A 185 45.71 -50.56 -0.49
C SER A 185 47.08 -50.88 0.19
N PRO A 186 47.48 -50.35 1.38
CA PRO A 186 46.63 -50.30 2.60
C PRO A 186 46.91 -49.20 3.68
N LYS A 187 46.05 -49.22 4.74
CA LYS A 187 46.20 -48.74 6.13
C LYS A 187 46.18 -47.21 6.38
N ALA A 188 45.17 -46.71 7.11
CA ALA A 188 45.04 -46.62 8.58
C ALA A 188 45.93 -45.52 9.19
N ASP A 189 45.31 -44.47 9.77
CA ASP A 189 45.48 -44.15 11.19
C ASP A 189 44.57 -42.99 11.63
N SER A 190 44.00 -43.18 12.81
CA SER A 190 43.33 -42.20 13.63
C SER A 190 44.32 -41.18 14.19
N ALA A 191 44.00 -39.88 14.14
CA ALA A 191 44.49 -38.94 15.14
C ALA A 191 43.58 -37.71 15.24
N THR A 192 43.02 -37.59 16.44
CA THR A 192 42.37 -36.43 17.05
C THR A 192 43.34 -35.25 17.20
N SER A 193 42.79 -34.03 17.13
CA SER A 193 43.21 -32.73 17.70
C SER A 193 42.93 -31.63 16.67
N GLY A 194 42.39 -30.46 16.95
CA GLY A 194 42.09 -29.74 18.18
C GLY A 194 41.95 -28.27 17.73
N THR A 195 40.85 -27.64 18.11
CA THR A 195 40.64 -26.17 18.28
C THR A 195 41.69 -25.19 17.75
N SER A 196 41.26 -24.20 16.95
CA SER A 196 41.62 -22.79 17.19
C SER A 196 40.66 -21.82 16.50
N TRP A 197 40.13 -20.89 17.30
CA TRP A 197 39.46 -19.66 16.89
C TRP A 197 40.49 -18.53 16.92
N GLU A 198 40.76 -17.88 15.79
CA GLU A 198 41.39 -16.55 15.70
C GLU A 198 40.75 -15.86 14.48
N LYS A 199 39.85 -14.89 14.65
CA LYS A 199 40.09 -13.50 15.05
C LYS A 199 41.07 -12.80 14.10
N LEU A 200 40.53 -12.02 13.17
CA LEU A 200 41.25 -10.89 12.58
C LEU A 200 40.37 -9.65 12.68
N ASP A 201 40.86 -8.76 13.54
CA ASP A 201 40.43 -7.39 13.74
C ASP A 201 40.77 -6.50 12.53
N ALA A 202 39.95 -5.45 12.39
CA ALA A 202 40.31 -4.06 12.09
C ALA A 202 41.47 -3.76 11.13
N ALA A 203 41.11 -3.06 10.05
CA ALA A 203 41.79 -1.83 9.63
C ALA A 203 40.72 -0.80 9.23
#